data_AF-A0A444XQ67-F1
#
_entry.id   AF-A0A444XQ67-F1
#
_cell.length_a   1.000
_cell.length_b   1.000
_cell.length_c   1.000
_cell.angle_alpha   90.00
_cell.angle_beta   90.00
_cell.angle_gamma   90.00
#
_symmetry.space_group_name_H-M   'P 1'
#
loop_
_entity.id
_entity.type
_entity.pdbx_description
1 polymer ?
#
loop_
_entity_poly.entity_id
_entity_poly.type
_entity_poly.pdbx_seq_one_letter_code
_entity_poly.pdbx_strand_id
1 'polypeptide(L)'
;MELFPSSPKKYDVFVSYKGGDTQINFINNLNSALTQAGIKIYIDSALTEAANISGWYTRSNKNQSQVIEKMVGDVLEMLELRFPKELKSKDLSEKHFRSLKKVSVEGCTSLKEFALSSDKMESLELKNAGIEQLHSSIGLSSNLRYLNLEGLRFQNVPNELSSLTSLVELRISDCKELVLEKQKLQALFDGLRSLRLLHLKDCSNLLELPENISVLSKLCELRLDGSGVETLPESIKHLSLLEILSLENCLNLRQLPELPTTIKELTAANCKSLVTVPTLKTLATMMTGREKFVSFENCTKLDGSSLCRIAEGAELSSMNAAFQNVFVRSKGASGASCHNYNFVKVCSPGSRVPEQFTYRSRESSFKVKIPSHSNILGMVLSVLISPSEGIKNHGARIFCQCYDADGRKVGYATRWFHEATKDLKGDHVFVWYDALHFDSIVKSLKEQEIIFEFFVANELGERDVLNVLPKECGVRLIFDSELHNLLRNLQLDFESKWELGLRLGSELGLELGSELRLELESQQHRAI
;
A
#
# COMPACT_ATOMS: atom_id res chain seq x y z
N MET A 1 -56.87 -26.33 -26.46
CA MET A 1 -56.25 -26.78 -25.18
C MET A 1 -54.76 -26.78 -25.42
N GLU A 2 -54.09 -25.65 -25.17
CA GLU A 2 -53.38 -25.32 -23.91
C GLU A 2 -52.10 -26.18 -23.78
N LEU A 3 -50.87 -25.70 -23.54
CA LEU A 3 -50.24 -24.42 -23.19
C LEU A 3 -48.72 -24.60 -23.44
N PHE A 4 -48.01 -23.57 -23.94
CA PHE A 4 -46.59 -23.36 -23.59
C PHE A 4 -46.55 -22.54 -22.26
N PRO A 5 -45.41 -22.32 -21.56
CA PRO A 5 -44.02 -22.71 -21.82
C PRO A 5 -43.27 -23.25 -20.58
N SER A 6 -42.10 -23.85 -20.78
CA SER A 6 -40.87 -23.49 -20.03
C SER A 6 -39.72 -24.34 -20.55
N SER A 7 -38.76 -23.71 -21.20
CA SER A 7 -37.45 -24.29 -21.39
C SER A 7 -36.78 -24.43 -20.01
N PRO A 8 -36.41 -25.64 -19.55
CA PRO A 8 -35.43 -25.76 -18.49
C PRO A 8 -34.08 -25.43 -19.14
N LYS A 9 -33.47 -24.36 -18.64
CA LYS A 9 -32.16 -23.87 -19.03
C LYS A 9 -31.17 -25.04 -19.13
N LYS A 10 -30.38 -25.07 -20.21
CA LYS A 10 -29.08 -25.76 -20.22
C LYS A 10 -28.29 -25.22 -19.04
N TYR A 11 -27.92 -26.09 -18.12
CA TYR A 11 -26.91 -25.77 -17.13
C TYR A 11 -25.57 -26.20 -17.69
N ASP A 12 -24.73 -25.23 -18.00
CA ASP A 12 -23.30 -25.46 -18.20
C ASP A 12 -22.66 -25.59 -16.81
N VAL A 13 -22.14 -26.77 -16.48
CA VAL A 13 -21.51 -27.04 -15.17
C VAL A 13 -20.00 -27.06 -15.36
N PHE A 14 -19.30 -26.13 -14.71
CA PHE A 14 -17.84 -26.17 -14.57
C PHE A 14 -17.47 -26.92 -13.30
N VAL A 15 -16.73 -28.02 -13.44
CA VAL A 15 -16.24 -28.82 -12.31
C VAL A 15 -14.74 -28.57 -12.15
N SER A 16 -14.35 -27.88 -11.07
CA SER A 16 -12.97 -27.72 -10.64
C SER A 16 -12.81 -28.38 -9.28
N TYR A 17 -11.92 -29.38 -9.17
CA TYR A 17 -11.67 -30.07 -7.90
C TYR A 17 -10.19 -30.38 -7.67
N LYS A 18 -9.80 -30.21 -6.39
CA LYS A 18 -8.50 -30.56 -5.79
C LYS A 18 -8.65 -31.81 -4.91
N GLY A 19 -7.81 -32.83 -5.12
CA GLY A 19 -7.69 -34.00 -4.24
C GLY A 19 -7.51 -35.33 -5.00
N GLY A 20 -6.47 -36.09 -4.67
CA GLY A 20 -5.92 -37.19 -5.49
C GLY A 20 -6.72 -38.49 -5.59
N ASP A 21 -7.58 -38.86 -4.63
CA ASP A 21 -8.22 -40.21 -4.66
C ASP A 21 -9.50 -40.33 -5.50
N THR A 22 -9.94 -39.26 -6.17
CA THR A 22 -11.25 -39.25 -6.87
C THR A 22 -11.18 -39.00 -8.37
N GLN A 23 -9.98 -38.97 -8.96
CA GLN A 23 -9.82 -38.59 -10.37
C GLN A 23 -10.10 -39.72 -11.37
N ILE A 24 -9.91 -40.99 -10.98
CA ILE A 24 -9.92 -42.10 -11.95
C ILE A 24 -11.29 -42.79 -12.06
N ASN A 25 -12.07 -42.87 -10.97
CA ASN A 25 -13.36 -43.56 -10.97
C ASN A 25 -14.56 -42.62 -10.98
N PHE A 26 -14.57 -41.57 -10.15
CA PHE A 26 -15.74 -40.70 -10.04
C PHE A 26 -15.88 -39.78 -11.26
N ILE A 27 -14.79 -39.14 -11.72
CA ILE A 27 -14.84 -38.21 -12.86
C ILE A 27 -15.13 -38.92 -14.19
N ASN A 28 -14.59 -40.12 -14.42
CA ASN A 28 -14.88 -40.89 -15.64
C ASN A 28 -16.30 -41.45 -15.65
N ASN A 29 -16.82 -41.94 -14.52
CA ASN A 29 -18.20 -42.41 -14.41
C ASN A 29 -19.19 -41.24 -14.48
N LEU A 30 -18.86 -40.09 -13.90
CA LEU A 30 -19.66 -38.86 -13.97
C LEU A 30 -19.68 -38.30 -15.40
N ASN A 31 -18.55 -38.26 -16.09
CA ASN A 31 -18.46 -37.87 -17.50
C ASN A 31 -19.26 -38.82 -18.41
N SER A 32 -19.17 -40.13 -18.18
CA SER A 32 -19.91 -41.15 -18.94
C SER A 32 -21.42 -41.09 -18.72
N ALA A 33 -21.88 -40.97 -17.46
CA ALA A 33 -23.30 -40.87 -17.12
C ALA A 33 -23.96 -39.58 -17.64
N LEU A 34 -23.24 -38.45 -17.59
CA LEU A 34 -23.72 -37.16 -18.09
C LEU A 34 -23.74 -37.10 -19.62
N THR A 35 -22.77 -37.74 -20.29
CA THR A 35 -22.77 -37.88 -21.76
C THR A 35 -23.92 -38.77 -22.25
N GLN A 36 -24.23 -39.88 -21.54
CA GLN A 36 -25.38 -40.73 -21.84
C GLN A 36 -26.73 -40.03 -21.61
N ALA A 37 -26.78 -39.03 -20.72
CA ALA A 37 -27.95 -38.19 -20.49
C ALA A 37 -28.09 -37.02 -21.50
N GLY A 38 -27.22 -36.94 -22.52
CA GLY A 38 -27.26 -35.89 -23.55
C GLY A 38 -26.73 -34.52 -23.10
N ILE A 39 -25.99 -34.48 -21.99
CA ILE A 39 -25.41 -33.25 -21.41
C ILE A 39 -23.95 -33.13 -21.87
N LYS A 40 -23.57 -31.95 -22.38
CA LYS A 40 -22.25 -31.68 -22.98
C LYS A 40 -21.29 -31.11 -21.94
N ILE A 41 -20.08 -31.66 -21.83
CA ILE A 41 -19.07 -31.30 -20.80
C ILE A 41 -17.78 -30.83 -21.49
N TYR A 42 -17.12 -29.80 -20.93
CA TYR A 42 -15.86 -29.24 -21.42
C TYR A 42 -14.74 -29.41 -20.39
N ILE A 43 -13.62 -30.00 -20.84
CA ILE A 43 -12.39 -30.22 -20.07
C ILE A 43 -11.30 -29.38 -20.74
N ASP A 44 -10.69 -28.46 -19.98
CA ASP A 44 -9.80 -27.40 -20.47
C ASP A 44 -8.55 -27.98 -21.19
N SER A 45 -8.41 -28.09 -22.51
CA SER A 45 -8.64 -27.24 -23.70
C SER A 45 -7.39 -26.47 -24.21
N ALA A 46 -6.44 -26.13 -23.35
CA ALA A 46 -5.23 -25.38 -23.75
C ALA A 46 -4.19 -26.18 -24.59
N LEU A 47 -4.08 -27.50 -24.41
CA LEU A 47 -3.10 -28.33 -25.15
C LEU A 47 -3.53 -28.66 -26.59
N THR A 48 -4.83 -28.67 -26.86
CA THR A 48 -5.38 -29.02 -28.18
C THR A 48 -5.46 -27.80 -29.10
N GLU A 49 -5.62 -26.59 -28.55
CA GLU A 49 -5.70 -25.35 -29.31
C GLU A 49 -4.33 -24.88 -29.82
N ALA A 50 -3.25 -25.09 -29.05
CA ALA A 50 -1.88 -24.80 -29.47
C ALA A 50 -1.38 -25.67 -30.65
N ALA A 51 -1.85 -26.92 -30.74
CA ALA A 51 -1.51 -27.83 -31.82
C ALA A 51 -2.23 -27.48 -33.14
N ASN A 52 -3.45 -26.93 -33.06
CA ASN A 52 -4.28 -26.64 -34.23
C ASN A 52 -4.02 -25.25 -34.85
N ILE A 53 -3.58 -24.26 -34.07
CA ILE A 53 -3.27 -22.90 -34.58
C ILE A 53 -1.99 -22.87 -35.44
N SER A 54 -1.07 -23.82 -35.26
CA SER A 54 0.24 -23.76 -35.92
C SER A 54 0.28 -24.34 -37.34
N GLY A 55 -0.65 -25.20 -37.76
CA GLY A 55 -0.79 -25.64 -39.16
C GLY A 55 0.38 -26.48 -39.73
N TRP A 56 0.92 -27.46 -38.99
CA TRP A 56 2.09 -28.22 -39.45
C TRP A 56 1.73 -29.57 -40.10
N TYR A 57 1.84 -29.62 -41.44
CA TYR A 57 2.18 -30.82 -42.21
C TYR A 57 3.67 -30.78 -42.58
N THR A 58 4.39 -31.81 -42.12
CA THR A 58 5.75 -32.30 -42.46
C THR A 58 6.68 -31.48 -43.40
N ARG A 59 7.93 -31.26 -42.99
CA ARG A 59 9.19 -31.89 -43.53
C ARG A 59 10.44 -31.06 -43.21
N SER A 60 11.50 -31.79 -42.83
CA SER A 60 12.93 -31.43 -42.80
C SER A 60 13.39 -30.22 -41.96
N ASN A 61 14.00 -30.49 -40.80
CA ASN A 61 15.44 -30.25 -40.58
C ASN A 61 15.87 -30.78 -39.21
N LYS A 62 16.93 -31.60 -39.20
CA LYS A 62 17.42 -32.38 -38.04
C LYS A 62 17.90 -31.57 -36.81
N ASN A 63 17.83 -30.23 -36.84
CA ASN A 63 18.17 -29.38 -35.69
C ASN A 63 16.95 -28.81 -34.93
N GLN A 64 15.74 -28.82 -35.49
CA GLN A 64 14.55 -28.35 -34.77
C GLN A 64 13.98 -29.44 -33.84
N SER A 65 14.18 -30.71 -34.17
CA SER A 65 13.73 -31.85 -33.35
C SER A 65 14.43 -31.88 -31.99
N GLN A 66 15.71 -31.50 -31.90
CA GLN A 66 16.44 -31.41 -30.62
C GLN A 66 16.00 -30.22 -29.76
N VAL A 67 15.61 -29.10 -30.39
CA VAL A 67 15.06 -27.93 -29.69
C VAL A 67 13.65 -28.22 -29.17
N ILE A 68 12.85 -28.96 -29.95
CA ILE A 68 11.51 -29.41 -29.59
C ILE A 68 11.57 -30.52 -28.54
N GLU A 69 12.47 -31.50 -28.63
CA GLU A 69 12.70 -32.51 -27.57
C GLU A 69 13.17 -31.87 -26.27
N LYS A 70 13.97 -30.80 -26.34
CA LYS A 70 14.41 -30.05 -25.18
C LYS A 70 13.28 -29.22 -24.56
N MET A 71 12.44 -28.56 -25.37
CA MET A 71 11.25 -27.87 -24.88
C MET A 71 10.19 -28.83 -24.34
N VAL A 72 9.99 -29.99 -24.98
CA VAL A 72 9.07 -31.05 -24.53
C VAL A 72 9.60 -31.73 -23.27
N GLY A 73 10.91 -31.94 -23.15
CA GLY A 73 11.57 -32.40 -21.93
C GLY A 73 11.43 -31.40 -20.78
N ASP A 74 11.70 -30.12 -21.04
CA ASP A 74 11.53 -29.03 -20.05
C ASP A 74 10.04 -28.90 -19.61
N VAL A 75 9.09 -29.08 -20.53
CA VAL A 75 7.65 -29.06 -20.25
C VAL A 75 7.18 -30.32 -19.51
N LEU A 76 7.69 -31.51 -19.85
CA LEU A 76 7.39 -32.78 -19.17
C LEU A 76 7.99 -32.84 -17.76
N GLU A 77 9.20 -32.33 -17.52
CA GLU A 77 9.77 -32.20 -16.17
C GLU A 77 9.06 -31.11 -15.34
N MET A 78 8.63 -29.99 -15.97
CA MET A 78 7.75 -29.00 -15.32
C MET A 78 6.34 -29.55 -15.01
N LEU A 79 5.90 -30.59 -15.72
CA LEU A 79 4.67 -31.34 -15.47
C LEU A 79 4.85 -32.38 -14.35
N GLU A 80 6.04 -32.95 -14.15
CA GLU A 80 6.33 -33.97 -13.11
C GLU A 80 6.50 -33.41 -11.68
N LEU A 81 6.74 -32.10 -11.49
CA LEU A 81 6.69 -31.45 -10.17
C LEU A 81 5.25 -31.25 -9.63
N ARG A 82 4.21 -31.74 -10.33
CA ARG A 82 2.78 -31.50 -10.06
C ARG A 82 2.11 -32.46 -9.07
N PHE A 83 2.79 -32.88 -8.00
CA PHE A 83 2.11 -33.46 -6.82
C PHE A 83 2.75 -32.94 -5.51
N PRO A 84 2.28 -31.80 -4.98
CA PRO A 84 3.00 -31.01 -3.96
C PRO A 84 3.13 -31.66 -2.58
N LYS A 85 2.42 -32.75 -2.29
CA LYS A 85 2.53 -33.46 -0.99
C LYS A 85 3.71 -34.44 -0.92
N GLU A 86 4.36 -34.75 -2.04
CA GLU A 86 5.35 -35.83 -2.11
C GLU A 86 6.75 -35.40 -2.56
N LEU A 87 6.94 -34.12 -2.94
CA LEU A 87 8.25 -33.61 -3.36
C LEU A 87 9.27 -33.74 -2.22
N LYS A 88 10.32 -34.54 -2.43
CA LYS A 88 11.40 -34.75 -1.46
C LYS A 88 12.64 -33.99 -1.92
N SER A 89 13.53 -33.65 -0.98
CA SER A 89 14.76 -32.88 -1.28
C SER A 89 15.61 -33.48 -2.40
N LYS A 90 15.59 -34.82 -2.56
CA LYS A 90 16.33 -35.54 -3.62
C LYS A 90 15.86 -35.22 -5.05
N ASP A 91 14.63 -34.72 -5.23
CA ASP A 91 14.05 -34.50 -6.56
C ASP A 91 14.51 -33.14 -7.15
N LEU A 92 14.99 -32.24 -6.29
CA LEU A 92 15.52 -30.91 -6.61
C LEU A 92 17.01 -30.73 -6.24
N SER A 93 17.73 -31.83 -5.99
CA SER A 93 19.17 -31.79 -5.66
C SER A 93 19.99 -31.26 -6.83
N GLU A 94 20.75 -30.18 -6.61
CA GLU A 94 21.74 -29.56 -7.53
C GLU A 94 21.47 -29.72 -9.04
N LYS A 95 20.28 -29.31 -9.50
CA LYS A 95 19.95 -29.29 -10.93
C LYS A 95 20.11 -27.88 -11.50
N HIS A 96 20.83 -27.78 -12.61
CA HIS A 96 20.98 -26.54 -13.37
C HIS A 96 20.22 -26.63 -14.70
N PHE A 97 19.21 -25.77 -14.87
CA PHE A 97 18.39 -25.70 -16.08
C PHE A 97 18.81 -24.54 -16.97
N ARG A 98 18.91 -24.77 -18.28
CA ARG A 98 19.42 -23.76 -19.23
C ARG A 98 18.36 -22.79 -19.77
N SER A 99 17.08 -23.12 -19.59
CA SER A 99 15.93 -22.44 -20.23
C SER A 99 14.89 -21.93 -19.22
N LEU A 100 14.94 -22.41 -17.97
CA LEU A 100 13.88 -22.20 -17.00
C LEU A 100 13.80 -20.73 -16.55
N LYS A 101 12.65 -20.09 -16.76
CA LYS A 101 12.45 -18.67 -16.45
C LYS A 101 11.69 -18.38 -15.17
N LYS A 102 10.70 -19.22 -14.87
CA LYS A 102 9.79 -19.01 -13.75
C LYS A 102 9.61 -20.32 -13.01
N VAL A 103 9.73 -20.27 -11.70
CA VAL A 103 9.54 -21.42 -10.83
C VAL A 103 8.63 -21.01 -9.70
N SER A 104 7.60 -21.82 -9.43
CA SER A 104 6.71 -21.62 -8.29
C SER A 104 6.50 -22.95 -7.58
N VAL A 105 6.76 -22.95 -6.28
CA VAL A 105 6.62 -24.09 -5.36
C VAL A 105 5.77 -23.61 -4.20
N GLU A 106 4.53 -24.06 -4.14
CA GLU A 106 3.59 -23.67 -3.09
C GLU A 106 3.09 -24.89 -2.31
N GLY A 107 3.15 -24.82 -0.97
CA GLY A 107 2.56 -25.82 -0.08
C GLY A 107 3.34 -27.15 -0.01
N CYS A 108 4.55 -27.21 -0.56
CA CYS A 108 5.40 -28.41 -0.55
C CYS A 108 6.05 -28.64 0.82
N THR A 109 5.29 -29.12 1.80
CA THR A 109 5.74 -29.26 3.20
C THR A 109 6.81 -30.34 3.44
N SER A 110 6.96 -31.29 2.50
CA SER A 110 8.00 -32.34 2.56
C SER A 110 9.33 -31.92 1.96
N LEU A 111 9.37 -30.83 1.20
CA LEU A 111 10.58 -30.34 0.54
C LEU A 111 11.44 -29.60 1.55
N LYS A 112 12.56 -30.19 2.00
CA LYS A 112 13.44 -29.58 3.02
C LYS A 112 14.52 -28.67 2.46
N GLU A 113 14.91 -28.88 1.22
CA GLU A 113 15.99 -28.13 0.58
C GLU A 113 15.57 -27.71 -0.83
N PHE A 114 15.96 -26.50 -1.24
CA PHE A 114 15.83 -26.05 -2.61
C PHE A 114 17.21 -25.76 -3.21
N ALA A 115 17.61 -26.54 -4.21
CA ALA A 115 18.93 -26.47 -4.85
C ALA A 115 18.88 -26.35 -6.38
N LEU A 116 17.79 -25.81 -6.92
CA LEU A 116 17.61 -25.57 -8.36
C LEU A 116 18.22 -24.22 -8.77
N SER A 117 18.90 -24.18 -9.91
CA SER A 117 19.39 -22.94 -10.53
C SER A 117 19.06 -22.86 -12.03
N SER A 118 18.99 -21.64 -12.58
CA SER A 118 18.90 -21.40 -14.02
C SER A 118 19.42 -20.02 -14.40
N ASP A 119 20.23 -19.97 -15.46
CA ASP A 119 20.76 -18.71 -16.02
C ASP A 119 19.67 -17.81 -16.59
N LYS A 120 18.49 -18.37 -16.90
CA LYS A 120 17.36 -17.63 -17.47
C LYS A 120 16.26 -17.33 -16.45
N MET A 121 16.47 -17.69 -15.18
CA MET A 121 15.46 -17.49 -14.15
C MET A 121 15.22 -16.00 -13.91
N GLU A 122 13.98 -15.58 -14.07
CA GLU A 122 13.50 -14.20 -13.88
C GLU A 122 12.58 -14.09 -12.64
N SER A 123 11.93 -15.19 -12.24
CA SER A 123 11.00 -15.24 -11.11
C SER A 123 11.07 -16.57 -10.37
N LEU A 124 11.18 -16.52 -9.04
CA LEU A 124 11.16 -17.66 -8.14
C LEU A 124 10.18 -17.41 -6.99
N GLU A 125 9.21 -18.28 -6.86
CA GLU A 125 8.20 -18.28 -5.81
C GLU A 125 8.32 -19.56 -4.98
N LEU A 126 8.66 -19.42 -3.71
CA LEU A 126 8.70 -20.50 -2.73
C LEU A 126 7.78 -20.09 -1.59
N LYS A 127 6.58 -20.66 -1.55
CA LYS A 127 5.53 -20.27 -0.60
C LYS A 127 5.06 -21.45 0.25
N ASN A 128 4.97 -21.28 1.56
CA ASN A 128 4.41 -22.27 2.49
C ASN A 128 5.03 -23.67 2.32
N ALA A 129 6.31 -23.75 1.98
CA ALA A 129 7.03 -25.00 1.76
C ALA A 129 7.84 -25.39 3.00
N GLY A 130 8.16 -26.68 3.14
CA GLY A 130 8.93 -27.21 4.26
C GLY A 130 10.42 -26.89 4.22
N ILE A 131 10.84 -25.91 3.42
CA ILE A 131 12.23 -25.63 3.07
C ILE A 131 12.92 -25.05 4.30
N GLU A 132 13.90 -25.80 4.80
CA GLU A 132 14.78 -25.45 5.92
C GLU A 132 16.12 -24.90 5.44
N GLN A 133 16.52 -25.21 4.20
CA GLN A 133 17.78 -24.75 3.60
C GLN A 133 17.58 -24.30 2.15
N LEU A 134 18.07 -23.09 1.85
CA LEU A 134 18.24 -22.59 0.50
C LEU A 134 19.69 -22.81 0.10
N HIS A 135 19.93 -23.60 -0.94
CA HIS A 135 21.27 -23.90 -1.41
C HIS A 135 21.94 -22.65 -2.03
N SER A 136 23.27 -22.57 -1.94
CA SER A 136 24.08 -21.44 -2.44
C SER A 136 23.93 -21.19 -3.95
N SER A 137 23.50 -22.21 -4.70
CA SER A 137 23.20 -22.13 -6.14
C SER A 137 22.13 -21.09 -6.49
N ILE A 138 21.33 -20.62 -5.53
CA ILE A 138 20.40 -19.51 -5.76
C ILE A 138 21.11 -18.28 -6.32
N GLY A 139 22.34 -18.00 -5.85
CA GLY A 139 23.13 -16.84 -6.29
C GLY A 139 23.59 -16.90 -7.74
N LEU A 140 23.50 -18.06 -8.41
CA LEU A 140 23.82 -18.20 -9.83
C LEU A 140 22.73 -17.61 -10.74
N SER A 141 21.52 -17.41 -10.21
CA SER A 141 20.35 -16.91 -10.97
C SER A 141 20.42 -15.39 -11.18
N SER A 142 21.46 -14.91 -11.85
CA SER A 142 21.78 -13.48 -12.02
C SER A 142 20.70 -12.65 -12.73
N ASN A 143 19.79 -13.28 -13.47
CA ASN A 143 18.64 -12.64 -14.13
C ASN A 143 17.39 -12.56 -13.25
N LEU A 144 17.44 -13.06 -12.00
CA LEU A 144 16.29 -13.11 -11.12
C LEU A 144 15.84 -11.69 -10.77
N ARG A 145 14.57 -11.38 -11.04
CA ARG A 145 13.96 -10.08 -10.78
C ARG A 145 12.95 -10.12 -9.64
N TYR A 146 12.34 -11.28 -9.42
CA TYR A 146 11.33 -11.50 -8.39
C TYR A 146 11.68 -12.74 -7.56
N LEU A 147 11.74 -12.57 -6.24
CA LEU A 147 11.94 -13.66 -5.29
C LEU A 147 10.94 -13.57 -4.14
N ASN A 148 10.16 -14.63 -3.95
CA ASN A 148 9.26 -14.79 -2.82
C ASN A 148 9.63 -16.04 -2.00
N LEU A 149 9.83 -15.86 -0.70
CA LEU A 149 10.23 -16.85 0.28
C LEU A 149 9.24 -16.93 1.46
N GLU A 150 7.95 -16.65 1.22
CA GLU A 150 6.90 -16.62 2.24
C GLU A 150 6.65 -18.00 2.89
N GLY A 151 6.51 -18.05 4.21
CA GLY A 151 6.10 -19.24 4.95
C GLY A 151 7.08 -20.40 4.88
N LEU A 152 8.37 -20.11 4.67
CA LEU A 152 9.43 -21.12 4.70
C LEU A 152 9.96 -21.31 6.14
N ARG A 153 10.74 -22.39 6.35
CA ARG A 153 11.25 -22.81 7.66
C ARG A 153 12.76 -22.68 7.78
N PHE A 154 13.40 -21.90 6.91
CA PHE A 154 14.84 -21.73 6.96
C PHE A 154 15.25 -20.80 8.11
N GLN A 155 16.35 -21.16 8.78
CA GLN A 155 16.89 -20.37 9.89
C GLN A 155 17.77 -19.22 9.42
N ASN A 156 18.37 -19.34 8.24
CA ASN A 156 19.31 -18.38 7.69
C ASN A 156 19.12 -18.22 6.18
N VAL A 157 19.28 -16.99 5.69
CA VAL A 157 19.42 -16.71 4.25
C VAL A 157 20.87 -16.98 3.82
N PRO A 158 21.11 -17.69 2.69
CA PRO A 158 22.46 -17.91 2.18
C PRO A 158 23.12 -16.58 1.75
N ASN A 159 24.42 -16.44 1.99
CA ASN A 159 25.17 -15.23 1.65
C ASN A 159 25.14 -14.93 0.14
N GLU A 160 25.04 -15.98 -0.68
CA GLU A 160 24.97 -15.91 -2.14
C GLU A 160 23.73 -15.18 -2.64
N LEU A 161 22.71 -14.99 -1.81
CA LEU A 161 21.55 -14.17 -2.17
C LEU A 161 21.95 -12.71 -2.49
N SER A 162 23.04 -12.21 -1.89
CA SER A 162 23.62 -10.89 -2.23
C SER A 162 24.11 -10.80 -3.68
N SER A 163 24.34 -11.93 -4.36
CA SER A 163 24.80 -11.95 -5.76
C SER A 163 23.68 -11.67 -6.77
N LEU A 164 22.42 -11.62 -6.32
CA LEU A 164 21.24 -11.35 -7.15
C LEU A 164 21.10 -9.85 -7.48
N THR A 165 22.10 -9.30 -8.14
CA THR A 165 22.20 -7.86 -8.45
C THR A 165 21.08 -7.29 -9.32
N SER A 166 20.35 -8.15 -10.06
CA SER A 166 19.19 -7.79 -10.89
C SER A 166 17.85 -7.83 -10.14
N LEU A 167 17.84 -8.24 -8.87
CA LEU A 167 16.61 -8.43 -8.11
C LEU A 167 15.90 -7.10 -7.90
N VAL A 168 14.62 -7.07 -8.26
CA VAL A 168 13.76 -5.89 -8.16
C VAL A 168 12.82 -6.00 -6.97
N GLU A 169 12.40 -7.23 -6.65
CA GLU A 169 11.46 -7.51 -5.57
C GLU A 169 11.90 -8.72 -4.76
N LEU A 170 12.01 -8.52 -3.45
CA LEU A 170 12.31 -9.54 -2.46
C LEU A 170 11.20 -9.57 -1.42
N ARG A 171 10.54 -10.72 -1.29
CA ARG A 171 9.56 -10.99 -0.24
C ARG A 171 10.05 -12.11 0.66
N ILE A 172 10.19 -11.80 1.93
CA ILE A 172 10.38 -12.75 3.03
C ILE A 172 9.26 -12.45 4.02
N SER A 173 8.40 -13.43 4.27
CA SER A 173 7.20 -13.24 5.09
C SER A 173 6.86 -14.51 5.85
N ASP A 174 6.34 -14.42 7.08
CA ASP A 174 5.96 -15.57 7.92
C ASP A 174 7.07 -16.63 8.10
N CYS A 175 8.33 -16.21 8.14
CA CYS A 175 9.47 -17.09 8.39
C CYS A 175 9.85 -17.06 9.88
N LYS A 176 9.14 -17.83 10.71
CA LYS A 176 9.27 -17.77 12.18
C LYS A 176 10.63 -18.20 12.74
N GLU A 177 11.30 -19.12 12.06
CA GLU A 177 12.62 -19.64 12.44
C GLU A 177 13.78 -18.78 11.92
N LEU A 178 13.50 -17.87 10.99
CA LEU A 178 14.52 -17.06 10.34
C LEU A 178 15.13 -16.07 11.33
N VAL A 179 16.46 -16.09 11.44
CA VAL A 179 17.26 -15.10 12.13
C VAL A 179 18.00 -14.25 11.09
N LEU A 180 17.66 -12.96 11.02
CA LEU A 180 18.33 -11.98 10.17
C LEU A 180 19.23 -11.08 11.02
N GLU A 181 20.47 -11.53 11.22
CA GLU A 181 21.50 -10.72 11.88
C GLU A 181 21.88 -9.51 11.01
N LYS A 182 22.26 -8.41 11.69
CA LYS A 182 22.65 -7.15 11.06
C LYS A 182 23.72 -7.32 9.98
N GLN A 183 24.75 -8.13 10.22
CA GLN A 183 25.85 -8.34 9.28
C GLN A 183 25.40 -9.08 8.01
N LYS A 184 24.46 -10.03 8.13
CA LYS A 184 23.89 -10.74 6.98
C LYS A 184 23.06 -9.78 6.14
N LEU A 185 22.21 -8.97 6.77
CA LEU A 185 21.46 -7.92 6.08
C LEU A 185 22.36 -6.90 5.39
N GLN A 186 23.47 -6.53 6.04
CA GLN A 186 24.43 -5.60 5.48
C GLN A 186 24.98 -6.14 4.15
N ALA A 187 25.43 -7.40 4.13
CA ALA A 187 25.91 -8.06 2.92
C ALA A 187 24.82 -8.19 1.84
N LEU A 188 23.57 -8.49 2.23
CA LEU A 188 22.44 -8.51 1.30
C LEU A 188 22.22 -7.14 0.66
N PHE A 189 22.20 -6.07 1.43
CA PHE A 189 21.95 -4.72 0.92
C PHE A 189 23.08 -4.21 0.01
N ASP A 190 24.33 -4.57 0.29
CA ASP A 190 25.48 -4.19 -0.55
C ASP A 190 25.38 -4.73 -1.98
N GLY A 191 24.78 -5.93 -2.13
CA GLY A 191 24.60 -6.62 -3.41
C GLY A 191 23.29 -6.31 -4.14
N LEU A 192 22.17 -6.12 -3.41
CA LEU A 192 20.83 -5.95 -3.99
C LEU A 192 20.51 -4.51 -4.44
N ARG A 193 21.42 -3.87 -5.17
CA ARG A 193 21.32 -2.43 -5.53
C ARG A 193 20.19 -2.09 -6.53
N SER A 194 19.59 -3.09 -7.18
CA SER A 194 18.46 -2.92 -8.09
C SER A 194 17.10 -3.00 -7.40
N LEU A 195 17.08 -3.29 -6.10
CA LEU A 195 15.87 -3.57 -5.35
C LEU A 195 14.96 -2.34 -5.28
N ARG A 196 13.69 -2.56 -5.58
CA ARG A 196 12.62 -1.55 -5.53
C ARG A 196 11.60 -1.86 -4.45
N LEU A 197 11.33 -3.14 -4.20
CA LEU A 197 10.35 -3.59 -3.21
C LEU A 197 11.03 -4.59 -2.26
N LEU A 198 11.02 -4.27 -0.96
CA LEU A 198 11.56 -5.13 0.10
C LEU A 198 10.49 -5.39 1.15
N HIS A 199 10.02 -6.63 1.22
CA HIS A 199 9.08 -7.07 2.25
C HIS A 199 9.80 -8.05 3.19
N LEU A 200 9.89 -7.69 4.48
CA LEU A 200 10.40 -8.51 5.57
C LEU A 200 9.30 -8.60 6.66
N LYS A 201 8.14 -9.15 6.28
CA LYS A 201 6.96 -9.20 7.15
C LYS A 201 6.98 -10.40 8.09
N ASP A 202 6.42 -10.26 9.28
CA ASP A 202 6.31 -11.30 10.31
C ASP A 202 7.66 -11.98 10.62
N CYS A 203 8.77 -11.27 10.38
CA CYS A 203 10.13 -11.66 10.70
C CYS A 203 10.42 -11.25 12.16
N SER A 204 9.83 -11.94 13.12
CA SER A 204 9.88 -11.53 14.55
C SER A 204 11.28 -11.47 15.15
N ASN A 205 12.26 -12.18 14.58
CA ASN A 205 13.67 -12.15 15.03
C ASN A 205 14.50 -11.07 14.32
N LEU A 206 13.92 -10.28 13.41
CA LEU A 206 14.57 -9.11 12.83
C LEU A 206 14.50 -7.95 13.84
N LEU A 207 15.59 -7.72 14.58
CA LEU A 207 15.64 -6.74 15.67
C LEU A 207 16.14 -5.36 15.26
N GLU A 208 16.99 -5.29 14.23
CA GLU A 208 17.54 -4.04 13.71
C GLU A 208 17.87 -4.17 12.22
N LEU A 209 17.86 -3.03 11.51
CA LEU A 209 18.36 -2.93 10.15
C LEU A 209 19.77 -2.29 10.17
N PRO A 210 20.66 -2.65 9.22
CA PRO A 210 21.97 -2.03 9.11
C PRO A 210 21.91 -0.60 8.55
N GLU A 211 22.90 0.22 8.91
CA GLU A 211 23.01 1.62 8.46
C GLU A 211 23.29 1.77 6.94
N ASN A 212 23.67 0.70 6.23
CA ASN A 212 23.86 0.75 4.78
C ASN A 212 22.57 0.60 3.96
N ILE A 213 21.37 0.68 4.59
CA ILE A 213 20.11 0.60 3.84
C ILE A 213 20.02 1.64 2.71
N SER A 214 20.66 2.80 2.87
CA SER A 214 20.72 3.87 1.87
C SER A 214 21.42 3.46 0.56
N VAL A 215 22.18 2.36 0.55
CA VAL A 215 22.75 1.77 -0.68
C VAL A 215 21.65 1.28 -1.63
N LEU A 216 20.46 0.94 -1.10
CA LEU A 216 19.27 0.58 -1.86
C LEU A 216 18.60 1.84 -2.46
N SER A 217 19.35 2.61 -3.24
CA SER A 217 18.93 3.92 -3.78
C SER A 217 17.70 3.88 -4.70
N LYS A 218 17.29 2.69 -5.15
CA LYS A 218 16.09 2.46 -5.99
C LYS A 218 14.87 1.98 -5.20
N LEU A 219 14.99 1.82 -3.87
CA LEU A 219 13.92 1.29 -3.04
C LEU A 219 12.73 2.26 -3.00
N CYS A 220 11.56 1.76 -3.41
CA CYS A 220 10.29 2.47 -3.44
C CYS A 220 9.35 2.03 -2.31
N GLU A 221 9.46 0.79 -1.85
CA GLU A 221 8.59 0.21 -0.83
C GLU A 221 9.39 -0.65 0.15
N LEU A 222 9.24 -0.33 1.44
CA LEU A 222 9.80 -1.08 2.54
C LEU A 222 8.68 -1.50 3.48
N ARG A 223 8.48 -2.81 3.64
CA ARG A 223 7.51 -3.36 4.60
C ARG A 223 8.22 -4.22 5.63
N LEU A 224 8.08 -3.86 6.90
CA LEU A 224 8.63 -4.55 8.06
C LEU A 224 7.53 -5.01 9.02
N ASP A 225 6.29 -5.10 8.53
CA ASP A 225 5.12 -5.41 9.36
C ASP A 225 5.36 -6.65 10.22
N GLY A 226 5.01 -6.65 11.50
CA GLY A 226 5.16 -7.79 12.40
C GLY A 226 6.62 -8.17 12.74
N SER A 227 7.60 -7.37 12.32
CA SER A 227 9.01 -7.61 12.68
C SER A 227 9.33 -7.19 14.12
N GLY A 228 10.44 -7.69 14.64
CA GLY A 228 10.93 -7.41 15.99
C GLY A 228 11.67 -6.08 16.15
N VAL A 229 11.66 -5.21 15.12
CA VAL A 229 12.53 -4.03 15.05
C VAL A 229 12.27 -3.06 16.20
N GLU A 230 13.34 -2.63 16.87
CA GLU A 230 13.25 -1.65 17.97
C GLU A 230 13.42 -0.20 17.47
N THR A 231 14.26 -0.01 16.46
CA THR A 231 14.55 1.27 15.81
C THR A 231 14.80 1.05 14.31
N LEU A 232 14.71 2.13 13.53
CA LEU A 232 15.18 2.17 12.14
C LEU A 232 16.52 2.92 12.08
N PRO A 233 17.41 2.61 11.13
CA PRO A 233 18.68 3.31 10.95
C PRO A 233 18.46 4.77 10.53
N GLU A 234 19.34 5.66 10.96
CA GLU A 234 19.27 7.10 10.63
C GLU A 234 19.41 7.35 9.12
N SER A 235 20.13 6.47 8.42
CA SER A 235 20.33 6.57 6.98
C SER A 235 19.07 6.34 6.14
N ILE A 236 17.95 5.91 6.72
CA ILE A 236 16.68 5.71 6.00
C ILE A 236 16.19 7.00 5.32
N LYS A 237 16.51 8.17 5.89
CA LYS A 237 16.19 9.48 5.30
C LYS A 237 16.85 9.74 3.96
N HIS A 238 17.90 8.98 3.62
CA HIS A 238 18.61 9.09 2.34
C HIS A 238 18.02 8.20 1.24
N LEU A 239 16.96 7.43 1.51
CA LEU A 239 16.22 6.68 0.49
C LEU A 239 15.32 7.63 -0.33
N SER A 240 15.93 8.30 -1.31
CA SER A 240 15.33 9.39 -2.10
C SER A 240 14.19 8.97 -3.02
N LEU A 241 13.87 7.67 -3.11
CA LEU A 241 12.75 7.14 -3.90
C LEU A 241 11.74 6.36 -3.05
N LEU A 242 11.90 6.32 -1.72
CA LEU A 242 11.01 5.55 -0.84
C LEU A 242 9.65 6.24 -0.75
N GLU A 243 8.61 5.57 -1.23
CA GLU A 243 7.24 6.08 -1.28
C GLU A 243 6.34 5.42 -0.23
N ILE A 244 6.63 4.18 0.16
CA ILE A 244 5.82 3.39 1.10
C ILE A 244 6.74 2.83 2.20
N LEU A 245 6.41 3.14 3.46
CA LEU A 245 7.02 2.57 4.65
C LEU A 245 5.93 1.98 5.55
N SER A 246 5.91 0.66 5.64
CA SER A 246 4.94 -0.11 6.44
C SER A 246 5.64 -0.77 7.62
N LEU A 247 5.20 -0.45 8.84
CA LEU A 247 5.74 -0.87 10.13
C LEU A 247 4.62 -1.45 11.00
N GLU A 248 3.53 -1.93 10.42
CA GLU A 248 2.37 -2.35 11.19
C GLU A 248 2.71 -3.51 12.12
N ASN A 249 2.20 -3.51 13.33
CA ASN A 249 2.44 -4.56 14.33
C ASN A 249 3.93 -4.74 14.71
N CYS A 250 4.80 -3.75 14.49
CA CYS A 250 6.15 -3.74 15.08
C CYS A 250 6.07 -3.46 16.59
N LEU A 251 5.80 -4.49 17.38
CA LEU A 251 5.45 -4.36 18.80
C LEU A 251 6.58 -3.80 19.69
N ASN A 252 7.83 -3.89 19.23
CA ASN A 252 9.01 -3.43 19.96
C ASN A 252 9.54 -2.07 19.49
N LEU A 253 9.01 -1.52 18.39
CA LEU A 253 9.46 -0.25 17.82
C LEU A 253 9.24 0.87 18.83
N ARG A 254 10.31 1.58 19.22
CA ARG A 254 10.25 2.63 20.26
C ARG A 254 10.28 4.05 19.72
N GLN A 255 10.95 4.25 18.59
CA GLN A 255 11.13 5.56 17.97
C GLN A 255 11.24 5.45 16.45
N LEU A 256 10.87 6.51 15.76
CA LEU A 256 11.16 6.70 14.33
C LEU A 256 12.28 7.73 14.14
N PRO A 257 13.25 7.49 13.23
CA PRO A 257 14.21 8.51 12.79
C PRO A 257 13.54 9.47 11.79
N GLU A 258 14.26 10.50 11.36
CA GLU A 258 13.83 11.33 10.23
C GLU A 258 13.56 10.47 8.99
N LEU A 259 12.51 10.84 8.25
CA LEU A 259 12.04 10.07 7.10
C LEU A 259 12.25 10.85 5.79
N PRO A 260 12.43 10.16 4.65
CA PRO A 260 12.57 10.82 3.36
C PRO A 260 11.30 11.58 2.98
N THR A 261 11.46 12.71 2.28
CA THR A 261 10.35 13.60 1.85
C THR A 261 9.43 12.96 0.80
N THR A 262 9.87 11.87 0.16
CA THR A 262 9.13 11.12 -0.86
C THR A 262 8.02 10.22 -0.31
N ILE A 263 8.01 9.94 1.00
CA ILE A 263 7.01 9.05 1.60
C ILE A 263 5.61 9.57 1.33
N LYS A 264 4.78 8.69 0.81
CA LYS A 264 3.35 8.88 0.61
C LYS A 264 2.55 8.11 1.63
N GLU A 265 3.01 6.90 1.96
CA GLU A 265 2.33 6.00 2.88
C GLU A 265 3.29 5.66 4.02
N LEU A 266 2.91 6.07 5.23
CA LEU A 266 3.58 5.72 6.47
C LEU A 266 2.56 5.02 7.37
N THR A 267 2.72 3.72 7.60
CA THR A 267 1.88 2.98 8.55
C THR A 267 2.73 2.44 9.67
N ALA A 268 2.31 2.70 10.91
CA ALA A 268 2.88 2.14 12.13
C ALA A 268 1.74 1.67 13.04
N ALA A 269 0.65 1.18 12.45
CA ALA A 269 -0.51 0.72 13.20
C ALA A 269 -0.10 -0.39 14.17
N ASN A 270 -0.67 -0.39 15.38
CA ASN A 270 -0.40 -1.37 16.44
C ASN A 270 1.05 -1.41 16.95
N CYS A 271 1.88 -0.39 16.69
CA CYS A 271 3.21 -0.23 17.31
C CYS A 271 3.08 0.23 18.77
N LYS A 272 2.68 -0.67 19.65
CA LYS A 272 2.35 -0.39 21.06
C LYS A 272 3.50 0.13 21.91
N SER A 273 4.75 -0.04 21.46
CA SER A 273 5.94 0.46 22.14
C SER A 273 6.43 1.81 21.62
N LEU A 274 5.82 2.35 20.56
CA LEU A 274 6.28 3.58 19.92
C LEU A 274 5.98 4.77 20.82
N VAL A 275 7.04 5.47 21.23
CA VAL A 275 6.98 6.62 22.14
C VAL A 275 7.17 7.92 21.37
N THR A 276 8.15 7.96 20.46
CA THR A 276 8.56 9.18 19.78
C THR A 276 8.54 9.06 18.26
N VAL A 277 8.15 10.15 17.58
CA VAL A 277 8.23 10.30 16.12
C VAL A 277 8.95 11.61 15.76
N PRO A 278 9.63 11.69 14.61
CA PRO A 278 10.28 12.92 14.17
C PRO A 278 9.23 13.97 13.78
N THR A 279 9.68 15.15 13.36
CA THR A 279 8.79 16.05 12.64
C THR A 279 8.27 15.39 11.37
N LEU A 280 6.95 15.46 11.13
CA LEU A 280 6.33 14.96 9.90
C LEU A 280 6.11 16.07 8.87
N LYS A 281 6.64 17.28 9.10
CA LYS A 281 6.61 18.40 8.15
C LYS A 281 7.35 18.07 6.84
N THR A 282 8.35 17.19 6.89
CA THR A 282 9.06 16.64 5.71
C THR A 282 8.10 16.03 4.69
N LEU A 283 7.02 15.37 5.15
CA LEU A 283 6.08 14.66 4.30
C LEU A 283 5.22 15.60 3.45
N ALA A 284 5.08 16.85 3.90
CA ALA A 284 4.35 17.89 3.19
C ALA A 284 5.11 18.42 1.97
N THR A 285 6.42 18.19 1.87
CA THR A 285 7.28 18.79 0.83
C THR A 285 6.91 18.35 -0.59
N MET A 286 6.71 17.05 -0.81
CA MET A 286 6.43 16.50 -2.15
C MET A 286 4.96 16.10 -2.31
N MET A 287 4.20 16.88 -3.09
CA MET A 287 2.79 16.67 -3.39
C MET A 287 2.59 16.57 -4.91
N THR A 288 2.27 15.38 -5.42
CA THR A 288 2.14 15.11 -6.87
C THR A 288 0.98 14.16 -7.15
N GLY A 289 -0.23 14.68 -7.33
CA GLY A 289 -1.43 13.92 -7.74
C GLY A 289 -1.67 12.62 -6.94
N ARG A 290 -1.26 12.60 -5.67
CA ARG A 290 -1.16 11.38 -4.89
C ARG A 290 -1.77 11.58 -3.51
N GLU A 291 -2.19 10.47 -2.93
CA GLU A 291 -2.64 10.43 -1.55
C GLU A 291 -1.43 10.36 -0.60
N LYS A 292 -1.46 11.19 0.44
CA LYS A 292 -0.59 11.12 1.60
C LYS A 292 -1.36 10.43 2.72
N PHE A 293 -0.94 9.23 3.09
CA PHE A 293 -1.52 8.43 4.15
C PHE A 293 -0.52 8.24 5.28
N VAL A 294 -0.91 8.62 6.49
CA VAL A 294 -0.12 8.42 7.70
C VAL A 294 -1.01 7.78 8.76
N SER A 295 -0.60 6.64 9.31
CA SER A 295 -1.35 5.97 10.37
C SER A 295 -0.45 5.56 11.52
N PHE A 296 -0.81 6.02 12.71
CA PHE A 296 -0.28 5.58 14.00
C PHE A 296 -1.36 4.89 14.83
N GLU A 297 -2.36 4.29 14.18
CA GLU A 297 -3.46 3.62 14.85
C GLU A 297 -2.95 2.70 15.98
N ASN A 298 -3.56 2.78 17.15
CA ASN A 298 -3.22 2.00 18.35
C ASN A 298 -1.77 2.15 18.88
N CYS A 299 -1.03 3.20 18.49
CA CYS A 299 0.25 3.58 19.11
C CYS A 299 0.05 4.26 20.46
N THR A 300 -0.47 3.52 21.44
CA THR A 300 -0.95 4.08 22.72
C THR A 300 0.11 4.69 23.63
N LYS A 301 1.40 4.56 23.31
CA LYS A 301 2.52 5.12 24.09
C LYS A 301 3.11 6.40 23.51
N LEU A 302 2.58 6.91 22.38
CA LEU A 302 3.04 8.17 21.80
C LEU A 302 2.92 9.29 22.84
N ASP A 303 4.01 10.03 23.03
CA ASP A 303 4.03 11.17 23.93
C ASP A 303 3.28 12.38 23.33
N GLY A 304 2.95 13.36 24.19
CA GLY A 304 2.22 14.55 23.76
C GLY A 304 2.96 15.35 22.68
N SER A 305 4.30 15.40 22.74
CA SER A 305 5.10 16.12 21.72
C SER A 305 4.97 15.46 20.34
N SER A 306 4.97 14.15 20.30
CA SER A 306 4.81 13.34 19.10
C SER A 306 3.42 13.49 18.50
N LEU A 307 2.37 13.50 19.34
CA LEU A 307 1.01 13.80 18.88
C LEU A 307 0.90 15.21 18.29
N CYS A 308 1.55 16.22 18.88
CA CYS A 308 1.63 17.56 18.29
C CYS A 308 2.35 17.56 16.93
N ARG A 309 3.50 16.87 16.81
CA ARG A 309 4.23 16.74 15.53
C ARG A 309 3.40 16.07 14.44
N ILE A 310 2.62 15.06 14.79
CA ILE A 310 1.69 14.39 13.87
C ILE A 310 0.61 15.37 13.41
N ALA A 311 0.01 16.11 14.34
CA ALA A 311 -1.03 17.09 14.03
C ALA A 311 -0.49 18.24 13.14
N GLU A 312 0.70 18.76 13.45
CA GLU A 312 1.38 19.79 12.64
C GLU A 312 1.73 19.27 11.23
N GLY A 313 2.20 18.02 11.13
CA GLY A 313 2.48 17.38 9.84
C GLY A 313 1.23 17.18 9.00
N ALA A 314 0.11 16.78 9.63
CA ALA A 314 -1.19 16.63 9.00
C ALA A 314 -1.71 17.97 8.45
N GLU A 315 -1.61 19.03 9.26
CA GLU A 315 -2.00 20.38 8.86
C GLU A 315 -1.16 20.89 7.68
N LEU A 316 0.17 20.83 7.79
CA LEU A 316 1.05 21.34 6.76
C LEU A 316 0.89 20.58 5.44
N SER A 317 0.74 19.25 5.51
CA SER A 317 0.49 18.41 4.32
C SER A 317 -0.85 18.76 3.67
N SER A 318 -1.90 18.95 4.48
CA SER A 318 -3.23 19.32 3.97
C SER A 318 -3.25 20.72 3.36
N MET A 319 -2.52 21.67 3.98
CA MET A 319 -2.35 23.01 3.45
C MET A 319 -1.61 22.97 2.11
N ASN A 320 -0.46 22.30 2.02
CA ASN A 320 0.27 22.20 0.76
C ASN A 320 -0.56 21.48 -0.32
N ALA A 321 -1.31 20.42 0.04
CA ALA A 321 -2.24 19.76 -0.87
C ALA A 321 -3.27 20.74 -1.46
N ALA A 322 -3.87 21.58 -0.62
CA ALA A 322 -4.86 22.58 -1.06
C ALA A 322 -4.27 23.61 -2.04
N PHE A 323 -3.08 24.12 -1.75
CA PHE A 323 -2.36 25.04 -2.64
C PHE A 323 -1.96 24.38 -3.95
N GLN A 324 -1.42 23.17 -3.93
CA GLN A 324 -1.03 22.44 -5.15
C GLN A 324 -2.23 22.12 -6.03
N ASN A 325 -3.40 21.88 -5.44
CA ASN A 325 -4.63 21.66 -6.18
C ASN A 325 -5.17 22.94 -6.85
N VAL A 326 -4.66 24.14 -6.55
CA VAL A 326 -4.96 25.36 -7.33
C VAL A 326 -4.55 25.18 -8.80
N PHE A 327 -3.37 24.59 -9.04
CA PHE A 327 -2.90 24.30 -10.40
C PHE A 327 -3.78 23.27 -11.14
N VAL A 328 -4.41 22.37 -10.41
CA VAL A 328 -5.33 21.38 -10.99
C VAL A 328 -6.63 22.08 -11.40
N ARG A 329 -7.12 22.99 -10.55
CA ARG A 329 -8.35 23.78 -10.79
C ARG A 329 -8.19 24.77 -11.94
N SER A 330 -7.03 25.41 -12.07
CA SER A 330 -6.79 26.42 -13.12
C SER A 330 -6.80 25.84 -14.54
N LYS A 331 -6.54 24.54 -14.70
CA LYS A 331 -6.60 23.83 -15.98
C LYS A 331 -8.04 23.52 -16.46
N GLY A 332 -9.06 23.80 -15.65
CA GLY A 332 -10.47 23.57 -15.97
C GLY A 332 -10.91 22.09 -15.88
N ALA A 333 -12.20 21.86 -15.63
CA ALA A 333 -12.77 20.52 -15.43
C ALA A 333 -12.66 19.58 -16.65
N SER A 334 -12.40 20.11 -17.86
CA SER A 334 -12.28 19.33 -19.09
C SER A 334 -10.95 18.57 -19.23
N GLY A 335 -9.97 18.78 -18.35
CA GLY A 335 -8.66 18.12 -18.40
C GLY A 335 -8.17 17.50 -17.08
N ALA A 336 -8.90 17.68 -15.98
CA ALA A 336 -8.49 17.21 -14.66
C ALA A 336 -9.17 15.88 -14.27
N SER A 337 -8.38 14.82 -14.08
CA SER A 337 -8.83 13.55 -13.52
C SER A 337 -8.65 13.53 -11.99
N CYS A 338 -9.35 12.63 -11.29
CA CYS A 338 -9.23 12.48 -9.83
C CYS A 338 -7.81 12.16 -9.36
N HIS A 339 -7.00 11.48 -10.19
CA HIS A 339 -5.60 11.15 -9.89
C HIS A 339 -4.65 12.35 -10.02
N ASN A 340 -5.13 13.54 -10.42
CA ASN A 340 -4.32 14.75 -10.42
C ASN A 340 -4.40 15.49 -9.08
N TYR A 341 -5.42 15.19 -8.28
CA TYR A 341 -5.63 15.83 -6.99
C TYR A 341 -4.75 15.19 -5.91
N ASN A 342 -4.27 16.05 -5.02
CA ASN A 342 -3.59 15.65 -3.81
C ASN A 342 -4.60 15.46 -2.68
N PHE A 343 -4.48 14.35 -1.95
CA PHE A 343 -5.30 14.01 -0.79
C PHE A 343 -4.41 13.78 0.42
N VAL A 344 -4.91 14.04 1.62
CA VAL A 344 -4.16 13.83 2.87
C VAL A 344 -5.04 13.13 3.88
N LYS A 345 -4.49 12.15 4.57
CA LYS A 345 -5.15 11.36 5.60
C LYS A 345 -4.16 11.02 6.70
N VAL A 346 -4.50 11.38 7.93
CA VAL A 346 -3.68 11.13 9.12
C VAL A 346 -4.56 10.56 10.22
N CYS A 347 -4.16 9.42 10.79
CA CYS A 347 -4.79 8.81 11.95
C CYS A 347 -3.76 8.67 13.08
N SER A 348 -4.15 9.06 14.28
CA SER A 348 -3.36 8.82 15.49
C SER A 348 -4.26 8.66 16.72
N PRO A 349 -3.77 8.03 17.80
CA PRO A 349 -4.41 8.11 19.10
C PRO A 349 -4.53 9.56 19.54
N GLY A 350 -5.59 9.89 20.26
CA GLY A 350 -5.80 11.25 20.75
C GLY A 350 -7.12 11.37 21.46
N SER A 351 -7.26 12.41 22.28
CA SER A 351 -8.45 12.63 23.11
C SER A 351 -9.27 13.83 22.70
N ARG A 352 -8.79 14.61 21.72
CA ARG A 352 -9.41 15.84 21.22
C ARG A 352 -9.06 16.06 19.76
N VAL A 353 -9.96 16.76 19.06
CA VAL A 353 -9.64 17.34 17.75
C VAL A 353 -8.50 18.37 17.92
N PRO A 354 -7.49 18.39 17.02
CA PRO A 354 -6.34 19.28 17.14
C PRO A 354 -6.72 20.76 17.24
N GLU A 355 -5.90 21.56 17.93
CA GLU A 355 -6.23 22.96 18.22
C GLU A 355 -6.24 23.87 16.99
N GLN A 356 -5.57 23.48 15.91
CA GLN A 356 -5.60 24.19 14.64
C GLN A 356 -6.97 24.17 13.93
N PHE A 357 -7.95 23.39 14.41
CA PHE A 357 -9.30 23.38 13.87
C PHE A 357 -10.12 24.54 14.45
N THR A 358 -10.44 25.51 13.60
CA THR A 358 -11.17 26.73 13.98
C THR A 358 -12.60 26.47 14.39
N TYR A 359 -13.28 25.53 13.74
CA TYR A 359 -14.64 25.11 14.09
C TYR A 359 -14.58 23.72 14.73
N ARG A 360 -14.99 23.62 16.00
CA ARG A 360 -15.05 22.37 16.75
C ARG A 360 -16.42 22.22 17.42
N SER A 361 -16.92 21.00 17.46
CA SER A 361 -18.18 20.68 18.15
C SER A 361 -18.13 19.29 18.76
N ARG A 362 -18.83 19.10 19.88
CA ARG A 362 -19.12 17.77 20.44
C ARG A 362 -20.37 17.14 19.85
N GLU A 363 -21.15 17.91 19.11
CA GLU A 363 -22.25 17.40 18.31
C GLU A 363 -21.70 16.81 17.01
N SER A 364 -22.28 15.70 16.59
CA SER A 364 -21.91 15.07 15.31
C SER A 364 -22.36 15.91 14.11
N SER A 365 -23.28 16.87 14.31
CA SER A 365 -23.76 17.79 13.28
C SER A 365 -23.70 19.22 13.78
N PHE A 366 -23.02 20.13 13.07
CA PHE A 366 -22.91 21.53 13.49
C PHE A 366 -22.76 22.50 12.31
N LYS A 367 -23.10 23.77 12.55
CA LYS A 367 -23.07 24.84 11.56
C LYS A 367 -21.69 25.49 11.48
N VAL A 368 -21.22 25.73 10.27
CA VAL A 368 -19.99 26.50 9.99
C VAL A 368 -20.37 27.73 9.19
N LYS A 369 -20.07 28.91 9.76
CA LYS A 369 -20.23 30.20 9.08
C LYS A 369 -18.93 30.57 8.40
N ILE A 370 -18.99 30.86 7.11
CA ILE A 370 -17.80 31.18 6.33
C ILE A 370 -17.56 32.69 6.31
N PRO A 371 -16.32 33.15 6.50
CA PRO A 371 -16.00 34.58 6.43
C PRO A 371 -16.33 35.16 5.05
N SER A 372 -17.13 36.22 5.03
CA SER A 372 -17.41 37.01 3.83
C SER A 372 -16.10 37.60 3.29
N HIS A 373 -15.88 37.53 1.97
CA HIS A 373 -14.70 38.09 1.26
C HIS A 373 -13.37 37.33 1.39
N SER A 374 -13.34 36.15 2.01
CA SER A 374 -12.12 35.31 2.02
C SER A 374 -12.11 34.27 0.89
N ASN A 375 -10.99 34.18 0.17
CA ASN A 375 -10.77 33.13 -0.82
C ASN A 375 -10.33 31.85 -0.14
N ILE A 376 -11.25 30.89 -0.06
CA ILE A 376 -10.99 29.56 0.49
C ILE A 376 -10.41 28.69 -0.62
N LEU A 377 -9.28 28.03 -0.34
CA LEU A 377 -8.60 27.11 -1.25
C LEU A 377 -8.81 25.64 -0.88
N GLY A 378 -9.24 25.37 0.36
CA GLY A 378 -9.46 24.04 0.84
C GLY A 378 -10.11 23.99 2.22
N MET A 379 -10.36 22.75 2.67
CA MET A 379 -10.92 22.48 3.98
C MET A 379 -10.38 21.14 4.49
N VAL A 380 -9.95 21.13 5.74
CA VAL A 380 -9.51 19.94 6.46
C VAL A 380 -10.60 19.55 7.45
N LEU A 381 -10.87 18.26 7.52
CA LEU A 381 -11.86 17.67 8.43
C LEU A 381 -11.13 16.87 9.51
N SER A 382 -11.70 16.86 10.71
CA SER A 382 -11.23 15.99 11.78
C SER A 382 -12.36 15.46 12.62
N VAL A 383 -12.17 14.25 13.15
CA VAL A 383 -13.16 13.60 14.00
C VAL A 383 -12.49 12.67 14.99
N LEU A 384 -13.01 12.68 16.22
CA LEU A 384 -12.60 11.84 17.32
C LEU A 384 -13.58 10.68 17.47
N ILE A 385 -13.09 9.46 17.26
CA ILE A 385 -13.88 8.22 17.34
C ILE A 385 -13.36 7.32 18.45
N SER A 386 -14.29 6.75 19.21
CA SER A 386 -14.01 5.73 20.24
C SER A 386 -14.24 4.32 19.71
N PRO A 387 -13.59 3.31 20.30
CA PRO A 387 -13.89 1.93 20.00
C PRO A 387 -15.32 1.56 20.43
N SER A 388 -15.95 0.65 19.68
CA SER A 388 -17.19 0.00 20.07
C SER A 388 -17.18 -1.46 19.62
N GLU A 389 -17.98 -2.31 20.27
CA GLU A 389 -18.18 -3.70 19.81
C GLU A 389 -18.78 -3.73 18.39
N GLY A 390 -19.61 -2.75 18.02
CA GLY A 390 -20.12 -2.60 16.67
C GLY A 390 -19.01 -2.39 15.63
N ILE A 391 -18.05 -1.49 15.91
CA ILE A 391 -16.86 -1.29 15.05
C ILE A 391 -16.06 -2.59 14.91
N LYS A 392 -15.84 -3.28 16.02
CA LYS A 392 -15.05 -4.52 16.05
C LYS A 392 -15.69 -5.62 15.20
N ASN A 393 -17.00 -5.77 15.27
CA ASN A 393 -17.73 -6.85 14.60
C ASN A 393 -18.05 -6.55 13.13
N HIS A 394 -18.27 -5.28 12.77
CA HIS A 394 -18.76 -4.90 11.44
C HIS A 394 -17.81 -3.99 10.65
N GLY A 395 -16.71 -3.54 11.27
CA GLY A 395 -15.82 -2.52 10.72
C GLY A 395 -16.48 -1.14 10.71
N ALA A 396 -15.67 -0.09 10.58
CA ALA A 396 -16.16 1.27 10.47
C ALA A 396 -15.54 2.03 9.29
N ARG A 397 -16.39 2.79 8.62
CA ARG A 397 -16.02 3.87 7.70
C ARG A 397 -16.55 5.17 8.27
N ILE A 398 -15.71 6.19 8.24
CA ILE A 398 -16.02 7.50 8.79
C ILE A 398 -16.37 8.44 7.64
N PHE A 399 -17.44 9.20 7.79
CA PHE A 399 -17.99 10.05 6.75
C PHE A 399 -18.21 11.47 7.26
N CYS A 400 -18.20 12.42 6.32
CA CYS A 400 -18.75 13.74 6.52
C CYS A 400 -19.65 14.12 5.33
N GLN A 401 -20.88 14.54 5.61
CA GLN A 401 -21.85 15.05 4.63
C GLN A 401 -22.21 16.49 4.98
N CYS A 402 -22.26 17.33 3.95
CA CYS A 402 -22.69 18.72 4.08
C CYS A 402 -24.18 18.89 3.75
N TYR A 403 -24.84 19.81 4.43
CA TYR A 403 -26.21 20.23 4.17
C TYR A 403 -26.35 21.74 4.16
N ASP A 404 -27.33 22.25 3.40
CA ASP A 404 -27.74 23.65 3.47
C ASP A 404 -28.64 23.93 4.69
N ALA A 405 -29.05 25.18 4.86
CA ALA A 405 -29.92 25.61 5.95
C ALA A 405 -31.30 24.94 5.95
N ASP A 406 -31.76 24.44 4.79
CA ASP A 406 -33.02 23.72 4.61
C ASP A 406 -32.86 22.20 4.84
N GLY A 407 -31.65 21.72 5.15
CA GLY A 407 -31.35 20.30 5.34
C GLY A 407 -31.20 19.50 4.05
N ARG A 408 -31.00 20.16 2.90
CA ARG A 408 -30.73 19.49 1.61
C ARG A 408 -29.24 19.20 1.50
N LYS A 409 -28.90 18.04 0.93
CA LYS A 409 -27.50 17.63 0.75
C LYS A 409 -26.77 18.58 -0.20
N VAL A 410 -25.57 18.98 0.21
CA VAL A 410 -24.65 19.83 -0.56
C VAL A 410 -23.41 19.01 -0.88
N GLY A 411 -23.08 18.91 -2.17
CA GLY A 411 -21.93 18.13 -2.65
C GLY A 411 -22.00 16.64 -2.31
N TYR A 412 -20.89 15.94 -2.54
CA TYR A 412 -20.77 14.51 -2.24
C TYR A 412 -20.28 14.30 -0.81
N ALA A 413 -20.72 13.24 -0.14
CA ALA A 413 -20.12 12.84 1.13
C ALA A 413 -18.65 12.47 0.94
N THR A 414 -17.78 12.99 1.80
CA THR A 414 -16.40 12.51 1.90
C THR A 414 -16.32 11.37 2.90
N ARG A 415 -15.32 10.51 2.72
CA ARG A 415 -15.06 9.39 3.61
C ARG A 415 -13.58 9.26 3.89
N TRP A 416 -13.27 8.68 5.03
CA TRP A 416 -11.98 8.07 5.28
C TRP A 416 -11.85 6.79 4.42
N PHE A 417 -11.03 6.81 3.36
CA PHE A 417 -10.92 5.66 2.41
C PHE A 417 -9.89 4.59 2.78
N HIS A 418 -9.24 4.64 3.96
CA HIS A 418 -8.41 3.49 4.34
C HIS A 418 -9.31 2.30 4.71
N GLU A 419 -8.76 1.09 4.73
CA GLU A 419 -9.48 -0.13 5.13
C GLU A 419 -10.37 0.11 6.35
N ALA A 420 -11.53 -0.55 6.39
CA ALA A 420 -12.50 -0.35 7.46
C ALA A 420 -11.80 -0.47 8.82
N THR A 421 -11.85 0.60 9.61
CA THR A 421 -11.23 0.65 10.93
C THR A 421 -11.85 -0.46 11.76
N LYS A 422 -11.00 -1.39 12.20
CA LYS A 422 -11.38 -2.55 13.00
C LYS A 422 -10.46 -2.55 14.21
N ASP A 423 -11.03 -2.78 15.39
CA ASP A 423 -10.25 -3.02 16.60
C ASP A 423 -9.42 -1.83 17.15
N LEU A 424 -10.01 -0.63 17.17
CA LEU A 424 -9.45 0.50 17.93
C LEU A 424 -9.28 0.11 19.41
N LYS A 425 -8.14 0.46 20.02
CA LYS A 425 -7.84 0.21 21.44
C LYS A 425 -8.14 1.39 22.37
N GLY A 426 -8.50 2.54 21.79
CA GLY A 426 -8.78 3.77 22.51
C GLY A 426 -9.30 4.84 21.56
N ASP A 427 -9.41 6.07 22.05
CA ASP A 427 -9.85 7.19 21.22
C ASP A 427 -8.80 7.51 20.14
N HIS A 428 -9.29 7.70 18.91
CA HIS A 428 -8.47 8.03 17.74
C HIS A 428 -8.98 9.28 17.06
N VAL A 429 -8.03 10.12 16.67
CA VAL A 429 -8.24 11.32 15.87
C VAL A 429 -7.94 10.98 14.42
N PHE A 430 -8.93 11.23 13.57
CA PHE A 430 -8.79 11.15 12.12
C PHE A 430 -8.76 12.57 11.58
N VAL A 431 -7.80 12.88 10.72
CA VAL A 431 -7.65 14.16 10.02
C VAL A 431 -7.55 13.87 8.54
N TRP A 432 -8.36 14.52 7.70
CA TRP A 432 -8.24 14.36 6.26
C TRP A 432 -8.59 15.61 5.47
N TYR A 433 -7.96 15.71 4.30
CA TYR A 433 -8.21 16.69 3.28
C TYR A 433 -8.65 15.97 2.01
N ASP A 434 -9.84 16.32 1.53
CA ASP A 434 -10.45 15.79 0.31
C ASP A 434 -10.79 16.94 -0.63
N ALA A 435 -9.99 17.05 -1.69
CA ALA A 435 -10.12 18.13 -2.65
C ALA A 435 -11.40 18.04 -3.49
N LEU A 436 -11.88 16.84 -3.78
CA LEU A 436 -13.11 16.62 -4.56
C LEU A 436 -14.34 16.99 -3.74
N HIS A 437 -14.34 16.61 -2.46
CA HIS A 437 -15.38 17.03 -1.54
C HIS A 437 -15.42 18.55 -1.43
N PHE A 438 -14.28 19.19 -1.21
CA PHE A 438 -14.19 20.66 -1.16
C PHE A 438 -14.71 21.31 -2.44
N ASP A 439 -14.27 20.87 -3.62
CA ASP A 439 -14.70 21.43 -4.90
C ASP A 439 -16.22 21.23 -5.14
N SER A 440 -16.81 20.16 -4.59
CA SER A 440 -18.24 19.90 -4.69
C SER A 440 -19.12 20.82 -3.83
N ILE A 441 -18.55 21.43 -2.78
CA ILE A 441 -19.30 22.28 -1.84
C ILE A 441 -18.90 23.77 -1.92
N VAL A 442 -17.77 24.10 -2.55
CA VAL A 442 -17.17 25.46 -2.52
C VAL A 442 -18.11 26.57 -3.00
N LYS A 443 -19.02 26.29 -3.93
CA LYS A 443 -20.02 27.27 -4.38
C LYS A 443 -21.00 27.60 -3.25
N SER A 444 -21.58 26.58 -2.64
CA SER A 444 -22.53 26.73 -1.53
C SER A 444 -21.88 27.32 -0.28
N LEU A 445 -20.59 27.02 -0.05
CA LEU A 445 -19.81 27.62 1.03
C LEU A 445 -19.73 29.16 0.95
N LYS A 446 -19.81 29.75 -0.25
CA LYS A 446 -19.73 31.21 -0.45
C LYS A 446 -21.08 31.93 -0.28
N GLU A 447 -22.18 31.19 -0.30
CA GLU A 447 -23.54 31.75 -0.42
C GLU A 447 -24.33 31.65 0.90
N GLN A 448 -24.00 30.71 1.79
CA GLN A 448 -24.79 30.42 2.99
C GLN A 448 -23.99 29.70 4.09
N GLU A 449 -24.61 29.56 5.26
CA GLU A 449 -24.13 28.65 6.31
C GLU A 449 -24.30 27.19 5.85
N ILE A 450 -23.28 26.36 6.12
CA ILE A 450 -23.30 24.94 5.81
C ILE A 450 -23.24 24.13 7.11
N ILE A 451 -24.07 23.10 7.18
CA ILE A 451 -24.10 22.12 8.27
C ILE A 451 -23.21 20.96 7.89
N PHE A 452 -22.28 20.60 8.77
CA PHE A 452 -21.40 19.44 8.62
C PHE A 452 -21.88 18.33 9.54
N GLU A 453 -22.31 17.20 8.97
CA GLU A 453 -22.69 15.98 9.68
C GLU A 453 -21.58 14.93 9.54
N PHE A 454 -20.98 14.57 10.67
CA PHE A 454 -20.03 13.47 10.80
C PHE A 454 -20.77 12.22 11.30
N PHE A 455 -20.51 11.09 10.67
CA PHE A 455 -21.12 9.83 11.09
C PHE A 455 -20.22 8.65 10.75
N VAL A 456 -20.49 7.52 11.41
CA VAL A 456 -19.79 6.26 11.17
C VAL A 456 -20.80 5.24 10.63
N ALA A 457 -20.41 4.51 9.60
CA ALA A 457 -21.22 3.43 9.05
C ALA A 457 -20.34 2.23 8.67
N ASN A 458 -20.91 1.03 8.63
CA ASN A 458 -20.18 -0.15 8.18
C ASN A 458 -20.06 -0.17 6.64
N GLU A 459 -19.52 -1.25 6.08
CA GLU A 459 -19.35 -1.38 4.63
C GLU A 459 -20.66 -1.37 3.83
N LEU A 460 -21.77 -1.76 4.48
CA LEU A 460 -23.13 -1.76 3.94
C LEU A 460 -23.84 -0.39 4.10
N GLY A 461 -23.21 0.56 4.78
CA GLY A 461 -23.79 1.88 5.07
C GLY A 461 -24.70 1.91 6.29
N GLU A 462 -24.72 0.83 7.09
CA GLU A 462 -25.52 0.74 8.31
C GLU A 462 -24.83 1.49 9.45
N ARG A 463 -25.54 2.47 10.04
CA ARG A 463 -25.04 3.31 11.14
C ARG A 463 -25.37 2.71 12.50
N ASP A 464 -26.63 2.30 12.68
CA ASP A 464 -27.19 1.91 13.98
C ASP A 464 -26.53 0.65 14.56
N VAL A 465 -26.11 -0.26 13.69
CA VAL A 465 -25.40 -1.51 14.07
C VAL A 465 -24.06 -1.22 14.74
N LEU A 466 -23.43 -0.08 14.44
CA LEU A 466 -22.15 0.29 15.03
C LEU A 466 -22.30 0.89 16.44
N ASN A 467 -23.42 1.58 16.68
CA ASN A 467 -23.68 2.36 17.90
C ASN A 467 -22.50 3.28 18.27
N VAL A 468 -22.00 4.05 17.29
CA VAL A 468 -20.88 4.97 17.44
C VAL A 468 -21.32 6.37 17.09
N LEU A 469 -21.11 7.30 18.03
CA LEU A 469 -21.22 8.73 17.77
C LEU A 469 -19.85 9.38 17.91
N PRO A 470 -19.46 10.26 16.97
CA PRO A 470 -18.29 11.11 17.14
C PRO A 470 -18.29 11.85 18.48
N LYS A 471 -17.17 11.81 19.21
CA LYS A 471 -17.00 12.53 20.48
C LYS A 471 -16.72 14.01 20.29
N GLU A 472 -16.02 14.34 19.21
CA GLU A 472 -15.67 15.69 18.81
C GLU A 472 -15.42 15.71 17.30
N CYS A 473 -15.85 16.76 16.64
CA CYS A 473 -15.70 16.98 15.21
C CYS A 473 -15.06 18.34 14.95
N GLY A 474 -14.32 18.45 13.85
CA GLY A 474 -13.52 19.61 13.50
C GLY A 474 -13.59 19.94 12.01
N VAL A 475 -13.69 21.23 11.71
CA VAL A 475 -13.51 21.79 10.37
C VAL A 475 -12.47 22.92 10.44
N ARG A 476 -11.46 22.87 9.58
CA ARG A 476 -10.49 23.94 9.36
C ARG A 476 -10.56 24.39 7.91
N LEU A 477 -10.78 25.68 7.68
CA LEU A 477 -10.72 26.26 6.34
C LEU A 477 -9.28 26.67 6.02
N ILE A 478 -8.89 26.57 4.75
CA ILE A 478 -7.58 27.00 4.25
C ILE A 478 -7.80 28.19 3.32
N PHE A 479 -7.14 29.31 3.61
CA PHE A 479 -7.26 30.55 2.86
C PHE A 479 -6.00 30.85 2.03
N ASP A 480 -6.17 31.61 0.95
CA ASP A 480 -5.05 32.07 0.11
C ASP A 480 -4.03 32.94 0.87
N SER A 481 -4.50 33.72 1.84
CA SER A 481 -3.67 34.52 2.75
C SER A 481 -2.67 33.70 3.56
N GLU A 482 -2.86 32.39 3.68
CA GLU A 482 -1.95 31.48 4.40
C GLU A 482 -0.73 31.07 3.57
N LEU A 483 -0.60 31.51 2.31
CA LEU A 483 0.52 31.15 1.42
C LEU A 483 1.88 31.45 2.05
N HIS A 484 2.03 32.61 2.69
CA HIS A 484 3.27 33.00 3.36
C HIS A 484 3.62 32.03 4.49
N ASN A 485 2.62 31.64 5.29
CA ASN A 485 2.80 30.69 6.39
C ASN A 485 3.16 29.29 5.87
N LEU A 486 2.56 28.86 4.76
CA LEU A 486 2.91 27.60 4.09
C LEU A 486 4.39 27.59 3.68
N LEU A 487 4.82 28.58 2.88
CA LEU A 487 6.18 28.65 2.35
C LEU A 487 7.23 28.72 3.47
N ARG A 488 6.91 29.43 4.57
CA ARG A 488 7.75 29.50 5.76
C ARG A 488 7.99 28.12 6.38
N ASN A 489 6.95 27.31 6.50
CA ASN A 489 6.98 26.03 7.21
C ASN A 489 7.39 24.82 6.35
N LEU A 490 7.32 24.92 5.02
CA LEU A 490 7.79 23.85 4.13
C LEU A 490 9.30 23.64 4.26
N GLN A 491 9.71 22.38 4.31
CA GLN A 491 11.12 21.98 4.31
C GLN A 491 11.60 21.85 2.86
N LEU A 492 11.85 23.01 2.26
CA LEU A 492 12.35 23.22 0.90
C LEU A 492 13.52 24.19 0.94
N ASP A 493 14.42 24.09 -0.05
CA ASP A 493 15.42 25.12 -0.27
C ASP A 493 14.76 26.44 -0.76
N PHE A 494 15.53 27.53 -0.71
CA PHE A 494 15.06 28.86 -1.06
C PHE A 494 14.47 28.92 -2.48
N GLU A 495 15.17 28.37 -3.47
CA GLU A 495 14.75 28.43 -4.88
C GLU A 495 13.45 27.68 -5.08
N SER A 496 13.32 26.48 -4.50
CA SER A 496 12.09 25.69 -4.54
C SER A 496 10.91 26.41 -3.88
N LYS A 497 11.13 27.08 -2.73
CA LYS A 497 10.09 27.90 -2.07
C LYS A 497 9.70 29.09 -2.93
N TRP A 498 10.69 29.78 -3.50
CA TRP A 498 10.49 30.96 -4.31
C TRP A 498 9.74 30.63 -5.60
N GLU A 499 10.12 29.56 -6.31
CA GLU A 499 9.42 29.09 -7.51
C GLU A 499 7.98 28.70 -7.20
N LEU A 500 7.76 27.92 -6.13
CA LEU A 500 6.41 27.53 -5.70
C LEU A 500 5.58 28.77 -5.35
N GLY A 501 6.17 29.71 -4.61
CA GLY A 501 5.56 30.99 -4.27
C GLY A 501 5.12 31.74 -5.51
N LEU A 502 6.04 32.07 -6.42
CA LEU A 502 5.76 32.80 -7.66
C LEU A 502 4.64 32.16 -8.48
N ARG A 503 4.69 30.83 -8.64
CA ARG A 503 3.69 30.09 -9.39
C ARG A 503 2.31 30.17 -8.74
N LEU A 504 2.23 29.96 -7.42
CA LEU A 504 0.97 30.06 -6.68
C LEU A 504 0.44 31.50 -6.64
N GLY A 505 1.30 32.49 -6.43
CA GLY A 505 0.92 33.90 -6.41
C GLY A 505 0.35 34.35 -7.75
N SER A 506 0.97 33.94 -8.87
CA SER A 506 0.45 34.21 -10.20
C SER A 506 -0.94 33.62 -10.43
N GLU A 507 -1.17 32.37 -10.02
CA GLU A 507 -2.48 31.71 -10.16
C GLU A 507 -3.56 32.30 -9.25
N LEU A 508 -3.17 32.77 -8.08
CA LEU A 508 -4.07 33.38 -7.10
C LEU A 508 -4.27 34.89 -7.29
N GLY A 509 -3.51 35.52 -8.19
CA GLY A 509 -3.50 36.98 -8.37
C GLY A 509 -2.94 37.72 -7.15
N LEU A 510 -2.06 37.09 -6.38
CA LEU A 510 -1.42 37.67 -5.20
C LEU A 510 -0.07 38.28 -5.60
N GLU A 511 0.15 39.54 -5.23
CA GLU A 511 1.49 40.14 -5.29
C GLU A 511 2.37 39.57 -4.17
N LEU A 512 3.36 38.78 -4.54
CA LEU A 512 4.42 38.37 -3.61
C LEU A 512 5.39 39.54 -3.45
N GLY A 513 5.26 40.25 -2.34
CA GLY A 513 6.04 41.45 -2.05
C GLY A 513 7.54 41.18 -1.84
N SER A 514 8.33 42.26 -1.89
CA SER A 514 9.77 42.25 -1.58
C SER A 514 10.06 41.74 -0.16
N GLU A 515 9.11 41.87 0.77
CA GLU A 515 9.22 41.37 2.15
C GLU A 515 9.34 39.84 2.23
N LEU A 516 8.56 39.07 1.44
CA LEU A 516 8.69 37.60 1.43
C LEU A 516 10.06 37.17 0.90
N ARG A 517 10.54 37.86 -0.14
CA ARG A 517 11.88 37.58 -0.69
C ARG A 517 12.97 37.82 0.35
N LEU A 518 12.95 38.98 1.02
CA LEU A 518 13.89 39.32 2.09
C LEU A 518 13.79 38.34 3.27
N GLU A 519 12.57 37.92 3.63
CA GLU A 519 12.34 36.97 4.72
C GLU A 519 12.89 35.57 4.36
N LEU A 520 12.61 35.07 3.17
CA LEU A 520 13.12 33.79 2.67
C LEU A 520 14.66 33.81 2.52
N GLU A 521 15.23 34.91 2.03
CA GLU A 521 16.69 35.13 1.96
C GLU A 521 17.31 35.13 3.36
N SER A 522 16.65 35.74 4.35
CA SER A 522 17.11 35.74 5.75
C SER A 522 17.11 34.35 6.40
N GLN A 523 16.18 33.47 6.00
CA GLN A 523 16.15 32.08 6.49
C GLN A 523 17.29 31.24 5.94
N GLN A 524 17.68 31.48 4.67
CA GLN A 524 18.84 30.83 4.07
C GLN A 524 20.14 31.20 4.79
N HIS A 525 20.32 32.47 5.14
CA HIS A 525 21.50 32.94 5.88
C HIS A 525 21.58 32.44 7.33
N ARG A 526 20.48 31.98 7.93
CA ARG A 526 20.47 31.39 9.29
C ARG A 526 20.72 29.87 9.29
N ALA A 527 20.70 29.23 8.11
CA ALA A 527 20.90 27.79 7.95
C ALA A 527 22.32 27.42 7.46
N ILE A 528 23.14 28.42 7.15
CA ILE A 528 24.59 28.32 6.84
C ILE A 528 25.36 28.75 8.08
#